data_AF-A0A6P6UAT4-F1
#
_entry.id   AF-A0A6P6UAT4-F1
#
_cell.length_a   1.000
_cell.length_b   1.000
_cell.length_c   1.000
_cell.angle_alpha   90.00
_cell.angle_beta   90.00
_cell.angle_gamma   90.00
#
_symmetry.space_group_name_H-M   'P 1'
#
loop_
_entity.id
_entity.type
_entity.pdbx_description
1 polymer ?
#
loop_
_entity_poly.entity_id
_entity_poly.type
_entity_poly.pdbx_seq_one_letter_code
_entity_poly.pdbx_strand_id
1 'polypeptide(L)'
;MSLSASALFLYCCPKITDEQFNVFHSMERQLYSHVIFDLGQDPEQSMQVIGFWMWLELVICTKKDLVIQLLKLPIKELKEVADESVVCLRCMGSEILPFADGNFELVLLPKLVLQNIRLELLHEYRLTVINEVRRRVRDVCLRAFKNILEKVVDDKFCGGSGSISTTASPGELMEL
;
A
#
# COMPACT_ATOMS: atom_id res chain seq x y z
N MET A 1 27.22 33.77 28.81
CA MET A 1 26.46 32.58 29.25
C MET A 1 26.31 31.66 28.05
N SER A 2 27.19 30.68 27.87
CA SER A 2 27.02 29.66 26.82
C SER A 2 26.21 28.50 27.39
N LEU A 3 25.15 28.11 26.69
CA LEU A 3 24.47 26.86 26.95
C LEU A 3 25.39 25.75 26.44
N SER A 4 25.82 24.87 27.35
CA SER A 4 26.65 23.71 27.02
C SER A 4 25.90 22.80 26.05
N ALA A 5 26.60 22.25 25.05
CA ALA A 5 26.06 21.25 24.11
C ALA A 5 25.40 20.04 24.81
N SER A 6 25.76 19.79 26.08
CA SER A 6 25.12 18.83 26.99
C SER A 6 23.62 19.06 27.19
N ALA A 7 23.14 20.30 27.08
CA ALA A 7 21.73 20.64 27.25
C ALA A 7 20.89 20.27 26.01
N LEU A 8 21.51 20.10 24.83
CA LEU A 8 20.81 19.70 23.60
C LEU A 8 20.52 18.19 23.55
N PHE A 9 21.24 17.37 24.32
CA PHE A 9 21.03 15.92 24.39
C PHE A 9 19.94 15.50 25.40
N LEU A 10 19.35 16.43 26.14
CA LEU A 10 18.26 16.16 27.09
C LEU A 10 16.86 16.30 26.47
N TYR A 11 16.75 16.56 25.16
CA TYR A 11 15.48 16.36 24.44
C TYR A 11 15.20 14.87 24.34
N CYS A 12 14.58 14.31 25.38
CA CYS A 12 13.93 13.02 25.34
C CYS A 12 12.81 13.13 24.31
N CYS A 13 13.09 12.81 23.04
CA CYS A 13 12.10 12.83 21.99
C CYS A 13 11.03 11.80 22.38
N PRO A 14 9.78 12.22 22.68
CA PRO A 14 8.77 11.30 23.16
C PRO A 14 8.53 10.22 22.10
N LYS A 15 8.51 8.95 22.53
CA LYS A 15 8.19 7.84 21.61
C LYS A 15 6.77 8.05 21.10
N ILE A 16 6.61 8.07 19.77
CA ILE A 16 5.30 8.18 19.12
C ILE A 16 4.50 6.91 19.42
N THR A 17 3.35 7.04 20.07
CA THR A 17 2.48 5.90 20.38
C THR A 17 1.79 5.38 19.11
N ASP A 18 1.23 4.18 19.18
CA ASP A 18 0.50 3.62 18.03
C ASP A 18 -0.77 4.42 17.74
N GLU A 19 -1.45 4.99 18.74
CA GLU A 19 -2.61 5.86 18.51
C GLU A 19 -2.21 7.11 17.73
N GLN A 20 -1.11 7.77 18.11
CA GLN A 20 -0.63 8.97 17.42
C GLN A 20 -0.22 8.65 15.98
N PHE A 21 0.49 7.53 15.79
CA PHE A 21 0.87 7.05 14.46
C PHE A 21 -0.36 6.75 13.59
N ASN A 22 -1.37 6.12 14.18
CA ASN A 22 -2.62 5.77 13.52
C ASN A 22 -3.47 6.98 13.16
N VAL A 23 -3.47 8.04 13.99
CA VAL A 23 -4.14 9.31 13.68
C VAL A 23 -3.43 10.01 12.52
N PHE A 24 -2.09 10.00 12.53
CA PHE A 24 -1.30 10.59 11.45
C PHE A 24 -1.55 9.91 10.10
N HIS A 25 -1.64 8.58 10.08
CA HIS A 25 -1.97 7.78 8.88
C HIS A 25 -3.46 7.47 8.72
N SER A 26 -4.34 8.33 9.24
CA SER A 26 -5.78 8.05 9.26
C SER A 26 -6.39 7.91 7.85
N MET A 27 -5.88 8.66 6.87
CA MET A 27 -6.38 8.61 5.50
C MET A 27 -5.98 7.31 4.80
N GLU A 28 -4.71 6.89 4.92
CA GLU A 28 -4.24 5.62 4.39
C GLU A 28 -4.92 4.44 5.08
N ARG A 29 -5.19 4.54 6.38
CA ARG A 29 -5.95 3.54 7.15
C ARG A 29 -7.39 3.42 6.65
N GLN A 30 -8.05 4.54 6.38
CA GLN A 30 -9.39 4.56 5.82
C GLN A 30 -9.40 3.94 4.41
N LEU A 31 -8.45 4.33 3.57
CA LEU A 31 -8.34 3.83 2.20
C LEU A 31 -8.06 2.31 2.19
N TYR A 32 -7.14 1.85 3.04
CA TYR A 32 -6.88 0.41 3.22
C TYR A 32 -8.14 -0.35 3.64
N SER A 33 -8.93 0.22 4.55
CA SER A 33 -10.20 -0.38 5.00
C SER A 33 -11.20 -0.52 3.83
N HIS A 34 -11.35 0.51 3.00
CA HIS A 34 -12.20 0.45 1.80
C HIS A 34 -11.72 -0.66 0.83
N VAL A 35 -10.41 -0.73 0.60
CA VAL A 35 -9.85 -1.73 -0.32
C VAL A 35 -10.08 -3.17 0.18
N ILE A 36 -9.91 -3.45 1.46
CA ILE A 36 -10.10 -4.83 1.97
C ILE A 36 -11.57 -5.19 2.21
N PHE A 37 -12.38 -4.28 2.76
CA PHE A 37 -13.73 -4.60 3.20
C PHE A 37 -14.76 -4.36 2.10
N ASP A 38 -14.67 -3.24 1.37
CA ASP A 38 -15.68 -2.90 0.35
C ASP A 38 -15.34 -3.53 -1.01
N LEU A 39 -14.05 -3.65 -1.35
CA LEU A 39 -13.63 -4.29 -2.61
C LEU A 39 -13.34 -5.78 -2.47
N GLY A 40 -13.18 -6.28 -1.23
CA GLY A 40 -12.87 -7.68 -0.96
C GLY A 40 -11.48 -8.11 -1.44
N GLN A 41 -10.52 -7.18 -1.55
CA GLN A 41 -9.17 -7.51 -1.99
C GLN A 41 -8.37 -8.23 -0.88
N ASP A 42 -7.38 -9.01 -1.30
CA ASP A 42 -6.46 -9.68 -0.38
C ASP A 42 -5.72 -8.65 0.50
N PRO A 43 -5.64 -8.83 1.83
CA PRO A 43 -5.04 -7.83 2.71
C PRO A 43 -3.56 -7.56 2.45
N GLU A 44 -2.77 -8.55 2.03
CA GLU A 44 -1.35 -8.39 1.76
C GLU A 44 -1.14 -7.62 0.45
N GLN A 45 -1.82 -8.02 -0.62
CA GLN A 45 -1.82 -7.28 -1.89
C GLN A 45 -2.31 -5.85 -1.69
N SER A 46 -3.34 -5.65 -0.86
CA SER A 46 -3.88 -4.33 -0.55
C SER A 46 -2.83 -3.43 0.12
N MET A 47 -1.96 -3.97 0.99
CA MET A 47 -0.87 -3.19 1.58
C MET A 47 0.12 -2.72 0.52
N GLN A 48 0.45 -3.58 -0.45
CA GLN A 48 1.34 -3.22 -1.55
C GLN A 48 0.72 -2.11 -2.42
N VAL A 49 -0.59 -2.20 -2.70
CA VAL A 49 -1.33 -1.17 -3.45
C VAL A 49 -1.33 0.17 -2.70
N ILE A 50 -1.62 0.18 -1.40
CA ILE A 50 -1.54 1.42 -0.60
C ILE A 50 -0.10 1.97 -0.57
N GLY A 51 0.91 1.11 -0.36
CA GLY A 51 2.32 1.50 -0.39
C GLY A 51 2.73 2.11 -1.74
N PHE A 52 2.21 1.57 -2.84
CA PHE A 52 2.40 2.10 -4.19
C PHE A 52 1.76 3.47 -4.39
N TRP A 53 0.52 3.67 -3.94
CA TRP A 53 -0.12 4.99 -3.99
C TRP A 53 0.60 6.03 -3.12
N MET A 54 1.09 5.64 -1.93
CA MET A 54 1.91 6.52 -1.10
C MET A 54 3.25 6.90 -1.75
N TRP A 55 3.83 6.00 -2.57
CA TRP A 55 5.02 6.30 -3.34
C TRP A 55 4.72 7.25 -4.51
N LEU A 56 3.66 6.97 -5.28
CA LEU A 56 3.19 7.84 -6.36
C LEU A 56 2.91 9.25 -5.84
N GLU A 57 2.20 9.37 -4.72
CA GLU A 57 1.88 10.65 -4.10
C GLU A 57 3.12 11.46 -3.74
N LEU A 58 4.17 10.80 -3.26
CA LEU A 58 5.39 11.50 -2.86
C LEU A 58 6.27 11.87 -4.05
N VAL A 59 6.41 10.98 -5.03
CA VAL A 59 7.46 11.05 -6.06
C VAL A 59 6.93 11.59 -7.39
N ILE A 60 5.70 11.23 -7.77
CA ILE A 60 5.15 11.53 -9.09
C ILE A 60 4.13 12.66 -9.02
N CYS A 61 3.23 12.64 -8.02
CA CYS A 61 2.19 13.66 -7.90
C CYS A 61 2.79 15.01 -7.50
N THR A 62 2.49 16.06 -8.26
CA THR A 62 2.87 17.43 -7.87
C THR A 62 2.12 17.89 -6.61
N LYS A 63 0.88 17.40 -6.44
CA LYS A 63 0.06 17.61 -5.25
C LYS A 63 0.08 16.33 -4.41
N LYS A 64 0.34 16.46 -3.11
CA LYS A 64 0.38 15.34 -2.17
C LYS A 64 -1.03 15.00 -1.67
N ASP A 65 -1.93 14.73 -2.60
CA ASP A 65 -3.36 14.54 -2.32
C ASP A 65 -3.97 13.32 -3.04
N LEU A 66 -3.17 12.44 -3.62
CA LEU A 66 -3.63 11.23 -4.29
C LEU A 66 -4.47 10.33 -3.37
N VAL A 67 -4.03 10.08 -2.14
CA VAL A 67 -4.79 9.29 -1.15
C VAL A 67 -6.16 9.92 -0.88
N ILE A 68 -6.19 11.26 -0.81
CA ILE A 68 -7.43 12.03 -0.62
C ILE A 68 -8.34 11.91 -1.84
N GLN A 69 -7.77 11.97 -3.04
CA GLN A 69 -8.49 11.83 -4.30
C GLN A 69 -9.09 10.42 -4.42
N LEU A 70 -8.33 9.38 -4.10
CA LEU A 70 -8.78 7.98 -4.11
C LEU A 70 -9.95 7.75 -3.15
N LEU A 71 -9.92 8.35 -1.95
CA LEU A 71 -11.03 8.29 -0.98
C LEU A 71 -12.31 8.97 -1.46
N LYS A 72 -12.24 9.86 -2.45
CA LYS A 72 -13.41 10.55 -3.02
C LYS A 72 -14.04 9.80 -4.20
N LEU A 73 -13.37 8.76 -4.69
CA LEU A 73 -13.87 7.99 -5.82
C LEU A 73 -15.08 7.14 -5.42
N PRO A 74 -16.07 6.97 -6.32
CA PRO A 74 -17.03 5.90 -6.19
C PRO A 74 -16.32 4.55 -6.06
N ILE A 75 -16.89 3.63 -5.26
CA ILE A 75 -16.32 2.29 -5.00
C ILE A 75 -15.90 1.57 -6.30
N LYS A 76 -16.71 1.68 -7.35
CA LYS A 76 -16.42 1.10 -8.67
C LYS A 76 -15.13 1.66 -9.28
N GLU A 77 -14.95 2.97 -9.26
CA GLU A 77 -13.75 3.62 -9.81
C GLU A 77 -12.53 3.32 -8.95
N LEU A 78 -12.67 3.33 -7.62
CA LEU A 78 -11.60 2.93 -6.71
C LEU A 78 -11.14 1.49 -7.01
N LYS A 79 -12.08 0.58 -7.30
CA LYS A 79 -11.76 -0.78 -7.71
C LYS A 79 -10.97 -0.84 -9.01
N GLU A 80 -11.41 -0.12 -10.03
CA GLU A 80 -10.73 -0.11 -11.32
C GLU A 80 -9.29 0.43 -11.18
N VAL A 81 -9.09 1.46 -10.34
CA VAL A 81 -7.75 2.00 -10.04
C VAL A 81 -6.90 1.00 -9.24
N ALA A 82 -7.50 0.27 -8.29
CA ALA A 82 -6.81 -0.78 -7.55
C ALA A 82 -6.39 -1.92 -8.49
N ASP A 83 -7.25 -2.33 -9.42
CA ASP A 83 -6.95 -3.38 -10.40
C ASP A 83 -5.81 -2.94 -11.35
N GLU A 84 -5.82 -1.70 -11.86
CA GLU A 84 -4.70 -1.12 -12.64
C GLU A 84 -3.39 -1.11 -11.82
N SER A 85 -3.49 -0.77 -10.53
CA SER A 85 -2.32 -0.71 -9.63
C SER A 85 -1.72 -2.10 -9.38
N VAL A 86 -2.55 -3.13 -9.28
CA VAL A 86 -2.10 -4.53 -9.22
C VAL A 86 -1.37 -4.93 -10.50
N VAL A 87 -1.85 -4.50 -11.67
CA VAL A 87 -1.16 -4.73 -12.94
C VAL A 87 0.20 -4.03 -12.97
N CYS A 88 0.28 -2.78 -12.50
CA CYS A 88 1.56 -2.07 -12.34
C CYS A 88 2.54 -2.82 -11.44
N LEU A 89 2.10 -3.27 -10.27
CA LEU A 89 2.93 -4.02 -9.32
C LEU A 89 3.43 -5.35 -9.91
N ARG A 90 2.55 -6.09 -10.57
CA ARG A 90 2.90 -7.34 -11.27
C ARG A 90 3.89 -7.09 -12.41
N CYS A 91 3.67 -6.01 -13.17
CA CYS A 91 4.58 -5.59 -14.24
C CYS A 91 5.99 -5.36 -13.70
N MET A 92 6.12 -4.61 -12.62
CA MET A 92 7.41 -4.34 -11.99
C MET A 92 8.07 -5.60 -11.42
N GLY A 93 7.29 -6.54 -10.88
CA GLY A 93 7.82 -7.81 -10.37
C GLY A 93 8.47 -8.70 -11.44
N SER A 94 8.04 -8.59 -12.69
CA SER A 94 8.53 -9.41 -13.80
C SER A 94 9.84 -8.90 -14.40
N GLU A 95 10.79 -9.80 -14.69
CA GLU A 95 12.03 -9.45 -15.39
C GLU A 95 11.79 -8.97 -16.82
N ILE A 96 10.82 -9.59 -17.50
CA ILE A 96 10.40 -9.23 -18.85
C ILE A 96 9.13 -8.38 -18.74
N LEU A 97 9.06 -7.27 -19.49
CA LEU A 97 7.86 -6.42 -19.52
C LEU A 97 6.65 -7.26 -19.97
N PRO A 98 5.68 -7.53 -19.09
CA PRO A 98 4.42 -8.13 -19.50
C PRO A 98 3.61 -7.11 -20.30
N PHE A 99 2.80 -7.57 -21.26
CA PHE A 99 1.97 -6.71 -22.12
C PHE A 99 2.78 -5.81 -23.08
N ALA A 100 4.01 -6.21 -23.42
CA ALA A 100 4.86 -5.49 -24.38
C ALA A 100 4.25 -5.37 -25.80
N ASP A 101 3.22 -6.17 -26.10
CA ASP A 101 2.40 -6.09 -27.31
C ASP A 101 1.35 -4.96 -27.28
N GLY A 102 1.26 -4.21 -26.18
CA GLY A 102 0.32 -3.09 -26.01
C GLY A 102 -1.09 -3.53 -25.60
N ASN A 103 -1.29 -4.78 -25.19
CA ASN A 103 -2.62 -5.32 -24.86
C ASN A 103 -3.22 -4.79 -23.54
N PHE A 104 -2.46 -4.01 -22.77
CA PHE A 104 -2.96 -3.37 -21.56
C PHE A 104 -2.52 -1.91 -21.51
N GLU A 105 -3.50 -1.00 -21.43
CA GLU A 105 -3.26 0.43 -21.29
C GLU A 105 -3.80 0.91 -19.94
N LEU A 106 -2.99 1.68 -19.21
CA LEU A 106 -3.40 2.34 -17.98
C LEU A 106 -4.30 3.54 -18.33
N VAL A 107 -5.52 3.56 -17.83
CA VAL A 107 -6.50 4.60 -18.18
C VAL A 107 -6.82 5.51 -17.00
N LEU A 108 -7.03 4.97 -15.81
CA LEU A 108 -7.49 5.74 -14.65
C LEU A 108 -6.35 6.28 -13.78
N LEU A 109 -5.36 5.44 -13.48
CA LEU A 109 -4.24 5.82 -12.64
C LEU A 109 -3.43 7.00 -13.22
N PRO A 110 -3.11 7.07 -14.54
CA PRO A 110 -2.42 8.22 -15.11
C PRO A 110 -3.27 9.50 -15.05
N LYS A 111 -4.60 9.38 -15.19
CA LYS A 111 -5.53 10.51 -15.04
C LYS A 111 -5.56 11.05 -13.62
N LEU A 112 -5.51 10.17 -12.61
CA LEU A 112 -5.50 10.58 -11.20
C LEU A 112 -4.19 11.26 -10.79
N VAL A 113 -3.07 10.71 -11.24
CA VAL A 113 -1.75 11.27 -10.92
C VAL A 113 -1.44 12.52 -11.76
N LEU A 114 -2.24 12.79 -12.81
CA LEU A 114 -2.07 13.92 -13.73
C LEU A 114 -0.67 13.95 -14.35
N GLN A 115 -0.09 12.76 -14.57
CA GLN A 115 1.22 12.56 -15.19
C GLN A 115 1.14 11.39 -16.16
N ASN A 116 2.04 11.38 -17.15
CA ASN A 116 2.09 10.32 -18.15
C ASN A 116 2.81 9.07 -17.61
N ILE A 117 2.23 8.44 -16.58
CA ILE A 117 2.70 7.15 -16.07
C ILE A 117 2.28 6.08 -17.06
N ARG A 118 3.25 5.26 -17.47
CA ARG A 118 3.03 4.11 -18.35
C ARG A 118 3.75 2.89 -17.79
N LEU A 119 3.31 1.69 -18.18
CA LEU A 119 3.91 0.44 -17.69
C LEU A 119 5.39 0.33 -18.04
N GLU A 120 5.81 0.80 -19.21
CA GLU A 120 7.20 0.78 -19.65
C GLU A 120 8.09 1.63 -18.74
N LEU A 121 7.60 2.81 -18.35
CA LEU A 121 8.33 3.70 -17.45
C LEU A 121 8.46 3.09 -16.04
N LEU A 122 7.39 2.49 -15.54
CA LEU A 122 7.44 1.78 -14.25
C LEU A 122 8.38 0.57 -14.30
N HIS A 123 8.41 -0.16 -15.42
CA HIS A 123 9.30 -1.30 -15.63
C HIS A 123 10.77 -0.89 -15.72
N GLU A 124 11.07 0.21 -16.42
CA GLU A 124 12.41 0.78 -16.54
C GLU A 124 13.02 1.08 -15.16
N TYR A 125 12.22 1.59 -14.23
CA TYR A 125 12.64 1.90 -12.86
C TYR A 125 12.23 0.84 -11.82
N ARG A 126 11.84 -0.37 -12.25
CA ARG A 126 11.14 -1.36 -11.40
C ARG A 126 11.82 -1.63 -10.05
N LEU A 127 13.14 -1.78 -10.03
CA LEU A 127 13.88 -2.08 -8.79
C LEU A 127 13.77 -0.94 -7.77
N THR A 128 13.85 0.31 -8.23
CA THR A 128 13.69 1.49 -7.38
C THR A 128 12.28 1.55 -6.83
N VAL A 129 11.27 1.38 -7.69
CA VAL A 129 9.86 1.45 -7.27
C VAL A 129 9.53 0.34 -6.28
N ILE A 130 9.92 -0.90 -6.57
CA ILE A 130 9.70 -2.06 -5.67
C ILE A 130 10.32 -1.80 -4.29
N ASN A 131 11.56 -1.32 -4.25
CA ASN A 131 12.23 -1.04 -2.98
C ASN A 131 11.51 0.05 -2.17
N GLU A 132 11.05 1.11 -2.82
CA GLU A 132 10.30 2.18 -2.16
C GLU A 132 8.91 1.71 -1.69
N VAL A 133 8.20 0.89 -2.48
CA VAL A 133 6.93 0.29 -2.07
C VAL A 133 7.13 -0.61 -0.85
N ARG A 134 8.10 -1.53 -0.91
CA ARG A 134 8.45 -2.41 0.23
C ARG A 134 8.82 -1.62 1.48
N ARG A 135 9.54 -0.51 1.31
CA ARG A 135 9.86 0.40 2.43
C ARG A 135 8.60 1.01 3.04
N ARG A 136 7.65 1.49 2.24
CA ARG A 136 6.37 2.02 2.77
C ARG A 136 5.52 0.97 3.44
N VAL A 137 5.49 -0.25 2.89
CA VAL A 137 4.81 -1.37 3.54
C VAL A 137 5.42 -1.61 4.92
N ARG A 138 6.75 -1.73 5.00
CA ARG A 138 7.48 -2.02 6.24
C ARG A 138 7.37 -0.91 7.29
N ASP A 139 7.64 0.33 6.89
CA ASP A 139 7.80 1.46 7.80
C ASP A 139 6.46 2.07 8.21
N VAL A 140 5.42 1.92 7.37
CA VAL A 140 4.10 2.52 7.57
C VAL A 140 2.99 1.48 7.66
N CYS A 141 2.74 0.73 6.59
CA CYS A 141 1.51 -0.07 6.46
C CYS A 141 1.41 -1.16 7.55
N LEU A 142 2.49 -1.90 7.80
CA LEU A 142 2.51 -2.96 8.81
C LEU A 142 2.14 -2.44 10.21
N ARG A 143 2.61 -1.24 10.56
CA ARG A 143 2.32 -0.62 11.86
C ARG A 143 0.94 0.01 11.89
N ALA A 144 0.61 0.84 10.89
CA ALA A 144 -0.63 1.60 10.85
C ALA A 144 -1.87 0.71 10.69
N PHE A 145 -1.74 -0.42 9.98
CA PHE A 145 -2.88 -1.28 9.61
C PHE A 145 -2.99 -2.52 10.48
N LYS A 146 -2.06 -2.71 11.44
CA LYS A 146 -2.00 -3.89 12.31
C LYS A 146 -3.36 -4.25 12.90
N ASN A 147 -4.01 -3.29 13.55
CA ASN A 147 -5.28 -3.52 14.22
C ASN A 147 -6.49 -3.64 13.25
N ILE A 148 -6.31 -3.26 11.98
CA ILE A 148 -7.31 -3.49 10.93
C ILE A 148 -7.21 -4.95 10.47
N LEU A 149 -5.98 -5.44 10.25
CA LEU A 149 -5.72 -6.85 9.92
C LEU A 149 -6.21 -7.81 11.00
N GLU A 150 -5.98 -7.49 12.27
CA GLU A 150 -6.43 -8.32 13.40
C GLU A 150 -7.95 -8.56 13.34
N LYS A 151 -8.75 -7.53 12.98
CA LYS A 151 -10.21 -7.68 12.80
C LYS A 151 -10.59 -8.62 11.66
N VAL A 152 -9.87 -8.58 10.54
CA VAL A 152 -10.12 -9.48 9.40
C VAL A 152 -9.90 -10.93 9.79
N VAL A 153 -8.89 -11.18 10.63
CA VAL A 153 -8.57 -12.52 11.13
C VAL A 153 -9.65 -13.01 12.09
N ASP A 154 -10.08 -12.16 13.03
CA ASP A 154 -11.12 -12.50 14.01
C ASP A 154 -12.49 -12.79 13.36
N ASP A 155 -12.87 -12.02 12.33
CA ASP A 155 -14.12 -12.25 11.58
C ASP A 155 -14.12 -13.59 10.85
N LYS A 156 -12.98 -13.99 10.29
CA LYS A 156 -12.82 -15.31 9.64
C LYS A 156 -12.95 -16.46 10.62
N PHE A 157 -12.51 -16.29 11.88
CA PHE A 157 -12.64 -17.31 12.92
C PHE A 157 -14.05 -17.38 13.53
N CYS A 158 -14.76 -16.25 13.64
CA CYS A 158 -16.12 -16.24 14.18
C CYS A 158 -17.19 -16.70 13.16
N GLY A 159 -16.91 -16.62 11.86
CA GLY A 159 -17.84 -17.02 10.78
C GLY A 159 -17.82 -18.51 10.40
N GLY A 160 -16.98 -19.34 11.02
CA GLY A 160 -16.72 -20.71 10.60
C GLY A 160 -17.33 -21.81 11.47
N SER A 161 -18.65 -22.01 11.43
CA SER A 161 -19.23 -23.34 11.74
C SER A 161 -19.39 -24.13 10.44
N GLY A 162 -18.32 -24.81 10.04
CA GLY A 162 -18.28 -25.63 8.83
C GLY A 162 -17.03 -26.52 8.80
N SER A 163 -17.14 -27.68 9.45
CA SER A 163 -16.35 -28.91 9.35
C SER A 163 -14.92 -28.89 8.75
N ILE A 164 -13.99 -29.33 9.60
CA ILE A 164 -12.60 -29.71 9.34
C ILE A 164 -12.46 -30.75 8.22
N SER A 165 -11.47 -30.55 7.34
CA SER A 165 -10.65 -31.64 6.82
C SER A 165 -9.18 -31.22 6.76
N THR A 166 -8.39 -31.82 7.63
CA THR A 166 -6.92 -31.74 7.68
C THR A 166 -6.30 -32.45 6.47
N THR A 167 -5.29 -31.84 5.84
CA THR A 167 -3.90 -32.36 5.65
C THR A 167 -3.18 -31.59 4.54
N ALA A 168 -2.13 -30.81 4.88
CA ALA A 168 -0.79 -30.85 4.27
C ALA A 168 0.08 -29.70 4.80
N SER A 169 1.37 -30.01 5.00
CA SER A 169 2.44 -29.28 5.69
C SER A 169 3.00 -28.07 4.91
N PRO A 170 3.86 -27.23 5.55
CA PRO A 170 4.21 -25.89 5.14
C PRO A 170 5.51 -25.81 4.33
N GLY A 171 5.57 -24.85 3.41
CA GLY A 171 6.79 -24.41 2.77
C GLY A 171 6.49 -23.49 1.59
N GLU A 172 7.18 -22.34 1.57
CA GLU A 172 7.49 -21.54 0.36
C GLU A 172 6.30 -20.77 -0.27
N LEU A 173 6.30 -19.46 -0.48
CA LEU A 173 7.38 -18.48 -0.71
C LEU A 173 6.86 -17.06 -0.41
N MET A 174 7.67 -16.29 0.32
CA MET A 174 7.85 -14.87 -0.01
C MET A 174 8.19 -14.77 -1.49
N GLU A 175 7.58 -13.83 -2.22
CA GLU A 175 8.23 -13.02 -3.27
C GLU A 175 7.16 -12.25 -4.04
N LEU A 176 6.91 -11.01 -3.62
CA LEU A 176 6.86 -9.84 -4.50
C LEU A 176 7.44 -8.63 -3.75
#